data_AF-A0A7C7PP81-F1
#
_entry.id   AF-A0A7C7PP81-F1
#
_cell.length_a   1.000
_cell.length_b   1.000
_cell.length_c   1.000
_cell.angle_alpha   90.00
_cell.angle_beta   90.00
_cell.angle_gamma   90.00
#
_symmetry.space_group_name_H-M   'P 1'
#
loop_
_entity.id
_entity.type
_entity.pdbx_description
1 polymer ?
#
loop_
_entity_poly.entity_id
_entity_poly.type
_entity_poly.pdbx_seq_one_letter_code
_entity_poly.pdbx_strand_id
1 'polypeptide(L)'
;MSIKVLFSPNDGRVLGAQIVGGDGVDKRIDVFATAITAGMTVDDLTHLELGYVPQYGSAKDAVNMAGYVASNILHGDSPVAHWQELEELKRTGGLILDVRT
;
A
#
# COMPACT_ATOMS: atom_id res chain seq x y z
N MET A 1 -0.42 -2.33 12.69
CA MET A 1 -1.42 -2.60 11.63
C MET A 1 -0.66 -2.82 10.34
N SER A 2 -1.06 -3.81 9.55
CA SER A 2 -0.45 -4.16 8.26
C SER A 2 -1.52 -4.11 7.18
N ILE A 3 -1.19 -3.52 6.03
CA ILE A 3 -2.09 -3.35 4.89
C ILE A 3 -1.45 -4.00 3.67
N LYS A 4 -2.22 -4.81 2.94
CA LYS A 4 -1.89 -5.30 1.59
C LYS A 4 -2.90 -4.74 0.62
N VAL A 5 -2.43 -4.10 -0.45
CA VAL A 5 -3.27 -3.59 -1.54
C VAL A 5 -2.95 -4.37 -2.81
N LEU A 6 -3.97 -4.78 -3.54
CA LEU A 6 -3.85 -5.33 -4.89
C LEU A 6 -4.38 -4.28 -5.87
N PHE A 7 -3.62 -4.01 -6.92
CA PHE A 7 -3.97 -3.04 -7.94
C PHE A 7 -3.58 -3.55 -9.32
N SER A 8 -4.22 -3.00 -10.36
CA SER A 8 -3.93 -3.31 -11.74
C SER A 8 -2.63 -2.62 -12.16
N PRO A 9 -1.65 -3.34 -12.74
CA PRO A 9 -0.36 -2.76 -13.14
C PRO A 9 -0.47 -1.85 -14.38
N ASN A 10 -1.60 -1.88 -15.10
CA ASN A 10 -1.75 -1.13 -16.34
C ASN A 10 -2.31 0.28 -16.11
N ASP A 11 -3.30 0.40 -15.24
CA ASP A 11 -4.10 1.61 -15.04
C ASP A 11 -4.20 2.01 -13.56
N GLY A 12 -3.53 1.30 -12.66
CA GLY A 12 -3.50 1.62 -11.24
C GLY A 12 -4.81 1.35 -10.50
N ARG A 13 -5.84 0.76 -11.14
CA ARG A 13 -7.14 0.53 -10.49
C ARG A 13 -6.98 -0.34 -9.24
N VAL A 14 -7.60 0.08 -8.13
CA VAL A 14 -7.59 -0.71 -6.88
C VAL A 14 -8.50 -1.93 -7.04
N LEU A 15 -7.94 -3.13 -6.84
CA LEU A 15 -8.63 -4.41 -7.01
C LEU A 15 -9.06 -5.03 -5.68
N GLY A 16 -8.35 -4.72 -4.60
CA GLY A 16 -8.65 -5.25 -3.28
C GLY A 16 -7.69 -4.76 -2.21
N ALA A 17 -8.11 -4.87 -0.95
CA ALA A 17 -7.29 -4.57 0.21
C ALA A 17 -7.50 -5.62 1.30
N GLN A 18 -6.46 -5.90 2.07
CA GLN A 18 -6.47 -6.75 3.25
C GLN A 18 -5.78 -6.02 4.38
N ILE A 19 -6.39 -6.00 5.56
CA ILE A 19 -5.86 -5.27 6.72
C ILE A 19 -5.93 -6.15 7.95
N VAL A 20 -4.82 -6.21 8.70
CA VAL A 20 -4.74 -6.91 9.99
C VAL A 20 -4.11 -5.96 11.01
N GLY A 21 -4.75 -5.82 12.18
CA GLY A 21 -4.30 -4.91 13.24
C GLY A 21 -5.27 -4.86 14.41
N GLY A 22 -4.87 -4.21 15.50
CA GLY A 22 -5.69 -4.11 16.72
C GLY A 22 -6.63 -2.92 16.78
N ASP A 23 -6.30 -1.79 16.11
CA ASP A 23 -7.10 -0.57 16.16
C ASP A 23 -7.18 0.12 14.79
N GLY A 24 -8.34 0.70 14.50
CA GLY A 24 -8.64 1.49 13.32
C GLY A 24 -8.62 0.73 11.99
N VAL A 25 -8.70 -0.60 12.02
CA VAL A 25 -8.75 -1.50 10.84
C VAL A 25 -10.06 -1.33 10.08
N ASP A 26 -11.16 -1.33 10.82
CA ASP A 26 -12.53 -1.08 10.36
C ASP A 26 -12.64 0.22 9.55
N LYS A 27 -12.13 1.34 10.09
CA LYS A 27 -12.13 2.63 9.40
C LYS A 27 -11.43 2.56 8.04
N ARG A 28 -10.27 1.90 7.96
CA ARG A 28 -9.49 1.87 6.72
C ARG A 28 -10.08 0.88 5.71
N ILE A 29 -10.61 -0.24 6.15
CA ILE A 29 -11.24 -1.18 5.22
C ILE A 29 -12.49 -0.58 4.58
N ASP A 30 -13.26 0.24 5.32
CA ASP A 30 -14.40 1.00 4.76
C ASP A 30 -13.96 2.03 3.71
N VAL A 31 -12.84 2.73 3.94
CA VAL A 31 -12.28 3.65 2.94
C VAL A 31 -11.84 2.90 1.69
N PHE A 32 -11.15 1.76 1.81
CA PHE A 32 -10.79 0.94 0.64
C PHE A 32 -12.01 0.38 -0.08
N ALA A 33 -13.03 -0.10 0.65
CA ALA A 33 -14.27 -0.58 0.06
C ALA A 33 -14.97 0.53 -0.74
N THR A 34 -15.00 1.75 -0.19
CA THR A 34 -15.54 2.94 -0.86
C THR A 34 -14.74 3.27 -2.11
N ALA A 35 -13.41 3.29 -2.03
CA ALA A 35 -12.53 3.60 -3.15
C ALA A 35 -12.66 2.58 -4.30
N ILE A 36 -12.72 1.30 -3.98
CA ILE A 36 -12.92 0.22 -4.96
C ILE A 36 -14.29 0.36 -5.63
N THR A 37 -15.34 0.64 -4.85
CA THR A 37 -16.70 0.86 -5.36
C THR A 37 -16.77 2.07 -6.30
N ALA A 38 -16.05 3.15 -5.97
CA ALA A 38 -15.93 4.34 -6.79
C ALA A 38 -15.02 4.17 -8.02
N GLY A 39 -14.36 3.01 -8.17
CA GLY A 39 -13.45 2.74 -9.29
C GLY A 39 -12.13 3.50 -9.22
N MET A 40 -11.72 3.91 -8.03
CA MET A 40 -10.51 4.71 -7.82
C MET A 40 -9.23 3.93 -8.14
N THR A 41 -8.18 4.69 -8.47
CA THR A 41 -6.82 4.23 -8.70
C THR A 41 -5.95 4.42 -7.46
N VAL A 42 -4.75 3.84 -7.47
CA VAL A 42 -3.75 4.02 -6.40
C VAL A 42 -3.28 5.48 -6.28
N ASP A 43 -3.32 6.25 -7.36
CA ASP A 43 -2.99 7.68 -7.34
C ASP A 43 -4.08 8.50 -6.65
N ASP A 44 -5.34 8.15 -6.87
CA ASP A 44 -6.45 8.81 -6.17
C ASP A 44 -6.37 8.59 -4.66
N LEU A 45 -5.89 7.41 -4.21
CA LEU A 45 -5.67 7.15 -2.78
C LEU A 45 -4.65 8.12 -2.16
N THR A 46 -3.68 8.62 -2.94
CA THR A 46 -2.68 9.58 -2.45
C THR A 46 -3.29 10.97 -2.17
N HIS A 47 -4.45 11.26 -2.78
CA HIS A 47 -5.16 12.54 -2.72
C HIS A 47 -6.39 12.52 -1.79
N LEU A 48 -6.74 11.35 -1.21
CA LEU A 48 -7.85 11.26 -0.26
C LEU A 48 -7.61 12.15 0.97
N GLU A 49 -8.47 13.15 1.15
CA GLU A 49 -8.50 14.00 2.34
C GLU A 49 -9.34 13.34 3.44
N LEU A 50 -8.65 12.64 4.34
CA LEU A 50 -9.28 11.94 5.46
C LEU A 50 -9.18 12.77 6.74
N GLY A 51 -10.18 12.64 7.62
CA GLY A 51 -10.20 13.35 8.89
C GLY A 51 -8.97 13.02 9.75
N TYR A 52 -8.19 14.05 10.09
CA TYR A 52 -7.01 13.94 10.94
C TYR A 52 -7.19 14.72 12.23
N VAL A 53 -6.89 14.03 13.32
CA VAL A 53 -6.64 14.59 14.65
C VAL A 53 -5.66 13.65 15.36
N PRO A 54 -4.79 14.15 16.26
CA PRO A 54 -3.70 13.36 16.85
C PRO A 54 -4.13 12.06 17.53
N GLN A 55 -5.34 12.01 18.08
CA GLN A 55 -5.88 10.86 18.79
C GLN A 55 -6.33 9.72 17.87
N TYR A 56 -6.57 9.97 16.57
CA TYR A 56 -7.24 9.02 15.67
C TYR A 56 -6.49 8.75 14.36
N GLY A 57 -5.32 9.37 14.15
CA GLY A 57 -4.56 9.16 12.93
C GLY A 57 -3.23 9.92 12.87
N SER A 58 -2.65 9.90 11.68
CA SER A 58 -1.44 10.64 11.29
C SER A 58 -1.82 11.66 10.22
N ALA A 59 -0.96 12.66 10.00
CA ALA A 59 -1.14 13.66 8.94
C ALA A 59 -1.26 13.03 7.54
N LYS A 60 -0.65 11.85 7.35
CA LYS A 60 -0.94 10.96 6.21
C LYS A 60 -1.58 9.70 6.76
N ASP A 61 -2.82 9.41 6.35
CA ASP A 61 -3.47 8.18 6.78
C ASP A 61 -2.77 6.96 6.18
N ALA A 62 -2.94 5.80 6.81
CA ALA A 62 -2.41 4.53 6.31
C ALA A 62 -2.91 4.20 4.89
N VAL A 63 -4.12 4.64 4.52
CA VAL A 63 -4.64 4.53 3.15
C VAL A 63 -3.80 5.36 2.18
N ASN A 64 -3.49 6.62 2.51
CA ASN A 64 -2.64 7.46 1.68
C ASN A 64 -1.24 6.85 1.53
N MET A 65 -0.67 6.35 2.64
CA MET A 65 0.65 5.70 2.62
C MET A 65 0.67 4.46 1.74
N ALA A 66 -0.38 3.64 1.76
CA ALA A 66 -0.51 2.49 0.86
C ALA A 66 -0.63 2.95 -0.61
N GLY A 67 -1.39 4.03 -0.87
CA GLY A 67 -1.47 4.69 -2.17
C GLY A 67 -0.10 5.13 -2.68
N TYR A 68 0.70 5.82 -1.86
CA TYR A 68 2.04 6.28 -2.24
C TYR A 68 2.96 5.12 -2.60
N VAL A 69 2.99 4.05 -1.79
CA VAL A 69 3.83 2.88 -2.10
C VAL A 69 3.39 2.23 -3.41
N ALA A 70 2.09 2.06 -3.62
CA ALA A 70 1.56 1.45 -4.83
C ALA A 70 1.78 2.33 -6.08
N SER A 71 1.62 3.65 -5.95
CA SER A 71 1.90 4.63 -7.01
C SER A 71 3.39 4.62 -7.40
N ASN A 72 4.31 4.58 -6.42
CA ASN A 72 5.75 4.48 -6.71
C ASN A 72 6.10 3.18 -7.45
N ILE A 73 5.40 2.07 -7.16
CA ILE A 73 5.57 0.81 -7.90
C ILE A 73 5.02 0.95 -9.32
N LEU A 74 3.82 1.49 -9.48
CA LEU A 74 3.15 1.69 -10.78
C LEU A 74 3.99 2.56 -11.73
N HIS A 75 4.57 3.64 -11.21
CA HIS A 75 5.38 4.59 -11.97
C HIS A 75 6.85 4.17 -12.13
N GLY A 76 7.28 3.08 -11.48
CA GLY A 76 8.64 2.56 -11.57
C GLY A 76 9.67 3.31 -10.71
N ASP A 77 9.23 4.21 -9.83
CA ASP A 77 10.10 4.95 -8.90
C ASP A 77 10.68 4.05 -7.80
N SER A 78 9.95 2.98 -7.46
CA SER A 78 10.34 2.03 -6.42
C SER A 78 10.15 0.60 -6.91
N PRO A 79 11.16 0.00 -7.57
CA PRO A 79 11.11 -1.41 -7.92
C PRO A 79 11.05 -2.26 -6.65
N VAL A 80 10.19 -3.28 -6.66
CA VAL A 80 9.97 -4.16 -5.51
C VAL A 80 10.17 -5.61 -5.89
N ALA A 81 10.70 -6.39 -4.95
CA ALA A 81 10.64 -7.84 -4.97
C ALA A 81 9.68 -8.31 -3.87
N HIS A 82 8.84 -9.28 -4.19
CA HIS A 82 7.97 -9.93 -3.24
C HIS A 82 8.72 -10.99 -2.42
N TRP A 83 8.23 -11.26 -1.21
CA TRP A 83 8.86 -12.20 -0.27
C TRP A 83 9.10 -13.60 -0.86
N GLN A 84 8.29 -14.02 -1.84
CA GLN A 84 8.40 -15.31 -2.53
C GLN A 84 9.59 -15.38 -3.50
N GLU A 85 10.04 -14.23 -3.99
CA GLU A 85 11.13 -14.11 -4.98
C GLU A 85 12.51 -14.09 -4.29
N LEU A 86 12.54 -13.96 -2.97
CA LEU A 86 13.79 -13.79 -2.21
C LEU A 86 14.76 -14.97 -2.38
N GLU A 87 14.25 -16.20 -2.36
CA GLU A 87 15.09 -17.39 -2.53
C GLU A 87 15.67 -17.49 -3.95
N GLU A 88 14.91 -17.07 -4.95
CA GLU A 88 15.39 -17.00 -6.33
C GLU A 88 16.51 -15.97 -6.48
N LEU A 89 16.29 -14.76 -5.94
CA LEU A 89 17.27 -13.68 -5.98
C LEU A 89 18.60 -14.10 -5.35
N LYS A 90 18.57 -14.84 -4.24
CA LYS A 90 19.79 -15.41 -3.63
C LYS A 90 20.47 -16.41 -4.56
N ARG A 91 19.69 -17.31 -5.18
CA ARG A 91 20.21 -18.36 -6.07
C ARG A 91 20.89 -17.78 -7.32
N THR A 92 20.36 -16.70 -7.87
CA THR A 92 20.91 -16.03 -9.06
C THR A 92 22.09 -15.10 -8.74
N GLY A 93 22.56 -15.06 -7.49
CA GLY A 93 23.72 -14.26 -7.07
C GLY A 93 23.38 -12.82 -6.66
N GLY A 94 22.11 -12.52 -6.36
CA GLY A 94 21.69 -11.23 -5.82
C GLY A 94 22.26 -10.96 -4.43
N LEU A 95 22.76 -9.74 -4.21
CA LEU A 95 23.23 -9.28 -2.90
C LEU A 95 22.04 -8.80 -2.07
N ILE A 96 21.80 -9.46 -0.93
CA ILE A 96 20.80 -9.02 0.05
C ILE A 96 21.49 -8.16 1.11
N LEU A 97 21.21 -6.86 1.10
CA LEU A 97 21.70 -5.91 2.09
C LEU A 97 20.62 -5.62 3.13
N ASP A 98 20.88 -6.03 4.38
CA ASP A 98 20.03 -5.66 5.51
C ASP A 98 20.44 -4.27 6.03
N VAL A 99 19.52 -3.31 5.96
CA VAL A 99 19.75 -1.90 6.33
C VAL A 99 19.22 -1.54 7.73
N ARG A 100 18.88 -2.55 8.56
CA ARG A 100 18.46 -2.34 9.95
C ARG A 100 19.67 -1.97 10.84
N THR A 101 19.40 -1.19 11.89
CA THR A 101 20.36 -0.84 12.96
C THR A 101 20.27 -1.80 14.14
#